data_AF-V9H8I2-F1
#
_entry.id   AF-V9H8I2-F1
#
_cell.length_a   1.000
_cell.length_b   1.000
_cell.length_c   1.000
_cell.angle_alpha   90.00
_cell.angle_beta   90.00
_cell.angle_gamma   90.00
#
_symmetry.space_group_name_H-M   'P 1'
#
loop_
_entity.id
_entity.type
_entity.pdbx_description
1 polymer ?
#
loop_
_entity_poly.entity_id
_entity_poly.type
_entity_poly.pdbx_seq_one_letter_code
_entity_poly.pdbx_strand_id
1 'polypeptide(L)'
;MLIGLLASANLQAAIIQANPSMSLQLVLDNAQAGDTIQLASGEYAGKIIINKPLILEGSPDRKAHIKGDRTGRTITVSAPNVTLRQLTITHSGLSLPDMDAGIFLDKNAAHAHIYNNNILDNSVGVYLWGAPKSLVEHNRIIGDKTLRTNERGNGVTVWNAPYSKVIYNDISEGRDGIFSNASNFNTFSHNVFHNLRYGVHYMYTNDSEVSHNIVRDSSIGYAIMFSSRIKVNHNISLNNIEQGMMFNYTNDSEIVGNAVEKSPKCVFMYNANNNQFTQNYFSQCGIGIHFSAASEGNQIRENAFVNNETQIKYIGTRFVDWAESGRGNYWSDNSAFDLNGDGIADTAYKPNGITDQILWRAPAARLLINSPAVSVVKWAQQQFPAIMPGGITDSKPLMVQPETETLRKLRELKKIATPSTSTPRQFDSNM
;
A
#
# COMPACT_ATOMS: atom_id res chain seq x y z
N MET A 1 19.43 8.14 -65.56
CA MET A 1 18.39 7.94 -64.53
C MET A 1 18.74 6.65 -63.81
N LEU A 2 19.51 6.73 -62.72
CA LEU A 2 20.02 5.56 -61.99
C LEU A 2 18.99 5.22 -60.91
N ILE A 3 18.25 4.12 -61.09
CA ILE A 3 17.28 3.63 -60.10
C ILE A 3 18.08 2.85 -59.05
N GLY A 4 18.29 3.47 -57.89
CA GLY A 4 18.87 2.81 -56.73
C GLY A 4 17.86 1.85 -56.11
N LEU A 5 18.16 0.55 -56.12
CA LEU A 5 17.48 -0.44 -55.29
C LEU A 5 17.74 -0.12 -53.81
N LEU A 6 16.73 0.44 -53.14
CA LEU A 6 16.67 0.42 -51.68
C LEU A 6 16.31 -1.00 -51.25
N ALA A 7 17.34 -1.81 -50.96
CA ALA A 7 17.15 -3.06 -50.26
C ALA A 7 16.57 -2.76 -48.87
N SER A 8 15.30 -3.08 -48.70
CA SER A 8 14.62 -3.04 -47.41
C SER A 8 15.18 -4.19 -46.58
N ALA A 9 16.22 -3.92 -45.78
CA ALA A 9 16.71 -4.89 -44.81
C ALA A 9 15.59 -5.10 -43.78
N ASN A 10 14.98 -6.27 -43.80
CA ASN A 10 14.11 -6.74 -42.72
C ASN A 10 14.97 -6.82 -41.45
N LEU A 11 14.88 -5.82 -40.59
CA LEU A 11 15.43 -5.84 -39.23
C LEU A 11 14.63 -6.85 -38.41
N GLN A 12 14.99 -8.13 -38.51
CA GLN A 12 14.54 -9.13 -37.55
C GLN A 12 15.36 -8.95 -36.27
N ALA A 13 14.67 -8.87 -35.13
CA ALA A 13 15.29 -8.89 -33.82
C ALA A 13 16.12 -10.18 -33.65
N ALA A 14 17.41 -10.04 -33.37
CA ALA A 14 18.29 -11.18 -33.14
C ALA A 14 18.26 -11.63 -31.67
N ILE A 15 18.55 -12.91 -31.44
CA ILE A 15 18.83 -13.43 -30.10
C ILE A 15 20.34 -13.57 -29.95
N ILE A 16 20.92 -12.82 -29.03
CA ILE A 16 22.36 -12.78 -28.76
C ILE A 16 22.62 -13.47 -27.42
N GLN A 17 23.44 -14.52 -27.44
CA GLN A 17 23.87 -15.20 -26.23
C GLN A 17 25.04 -14.45 -25.60
N ALA A 18 24.90 -14.08 -24.33
CA ALA A 18 25.99 -13.56 -23.51
C ALA A 18 26.30 -14.55 -22.40
N ASN A 19 27.59 -14.72 -22.12
CA ASN A 19 28.07 -15.52 -21.00
C ASN A 19 28.93 -14.65 -20.07
N PRO A 20 29.14 -15.08 -18.81
CA PRO A 20 29.82 -14.26 -17.81
C PRO A 20 31.28 -13.85 -18.14
N SER A 21 31.94 -14.54 -19.08
CA SER A 21 33.31 -14.19 -19.49
C SER A 21 33.36 -12.99 -20.45
N MET A 22 32.21 -12.60 -21.01
CA MET A 22 32.08 -11.46 -21.91
C MET A 22 31.82 -10.17 -21.13
N SER A 23 32.26 -9.03 -21.67
CA SER A 23 31.79 -7.72 -21.19
C SER A 23 30.34 -7.53 -21.60
N LEU A 24 29.43 -7.55 -20.63
CA LEU A 24 27.99 -7.34 -20.88
C LEU A 24 27.73 -5.98 -21.54
N GLN A 25 28.45 -4.93 -21.14
CA GLN A 25 28.32 -3.62 -21.78
C GLN A 25 28.69 -3.67 -23.26
N LEU A 26 29.79 -4.36 -23.62
CA LEU A 26 30.19 -4.49 -25.02
C LEU A 26 29.15 -5.26 -25.86
N VAL A 27 28.50 -6.27 -25.26
CA VAL A 27 27.40 -6.99 -25.94
C VAL A 27 26.22 -6.05 -26.19
N LEU A 28 25.82 -5.25 -25.19
CA LEU A 28 24.75 -4.26 -25.31
C LEU A 28 25.08 -3.16 -26.35
N ASP A 29 26.34 -2.71 -26.38
CA ASP A 29 26.80 -1.67 -27.31
C ASP A 29 26.74 -2.14 -28.77
N ASN A 30 27.00 -3.42 -29.03
CA ASN A 30 26.96 -4.02 -30.38
C ASN A 30 25.56 -4.48 -30.81
N ALA A 31 24.64 -4.68 -29.86
CA ALA A 31 23.27 -5.07 -30.14
C ALA A 31 22.52 -3.99 -30.96
N GLN A 32 21.58 -4.44 -31.78
CA GLN A 32 20.66 -3.58 -32.52
C GLN A 32 19.37 -3.35 -31.72
N ALA A 33 18.66 -2.28 -32.06
CA ALA A 33 17.35 -2.02 -31.46
C ALA A 33 16.38 -3.15 -31.78
N GLY A 34 15.70 -3.68 -30.75
CA GLY A 34 14.77 -4.80 -30.83
C GLY A 34 15.39 -6.14 -30.46
N ASP A 35 16.73 -6.24 -30.39
CA ASP A 35 17.40 -7.50 -30.06
C ASP A 35 17.06 -8.02 -28.66
N THR A 36 17.25 -9.32 -28.47
CA THR A 36 17.17 -9.99 -27.16
C THR A 36 18.53 -10.51 -26.76
N ILE A 37 19.02 -10.06 -25.60
CA ILE A 37 20.28 -10.49 -25.01
C ILE A 37 19.96 -11.54 -23.93
N GLN A 38 20.28 -12.80 -24.23
CA GLN A 38 20.10 -13.93 -23.31
C GLN A 38 21.36 -14.14 -22.49
N LEU A 39 21.24 -14.00 -21.17
CA LEU A 39 22.32 -14.20 -20.22
C LEU A 39 22.32 -15.65 -19.73
N ALA A 40 23.42 -16.37 -19.99
CA ALA A 40 23.70 -17.61 -19.31
C ALA A 40 23.87 -17.38 -17.79
N SER A 41 23.64 -18.42 -16.99
CA SER A 41 23.85 -18.35 -15.53
C SER A 41 25.28 -17.92 -15.19
N GLY A 42 25.42 -17.08 -14.16
CA GLY A 42 26.70 -16.60 -13.65
C GLY A 42 26.66 -15.13 -13.25
N GLU A 43 27.82 -14.58 -12.90
CA GLU A 43 27.97 -13.21 -12.42
C GLU A 43 28.46 -12.29 -13.54
N TYR A 44 27.73 -11.20 -13.77
CA TYR A 44 28.05 -10.13 -14.71
C TYR A 44 28.33 -8.86 -13.92
N ALA A 45 29.38 -8.14 -14.30
CA ALA A 45 29.65 -6.83 -13.74
C ALA A 45 28.48 -5.88 -14.03
N GLY A 46 28.05 -5.15 -13.01
CA GLY A 46 27.05 -4.08 -13.11
C GLY A 46 27.62 -2.81 -13.72
N LYS A 47 26.98 -1.67 -13.41
CA LYS A 47 27.22 -0.36 -14.04
C LYS A 47 26.96 -0.37 -15.54
N ILE A 48 25.97 -1.13 -15.97
CA ILE A 48 25.60 -1.23 -17.38
C ILE A 48 24.60 -0.13 -17.76
N ILE A 49 24.68 0.32 -19.00
CA ILE A 49 23.81 1.33 -19.60
C ILE A 49 23.12 0.72 -20.82
N ILE A 50 21.79 0.76 -20.81
CA ILE A 50 20.95 0.32 -21.91
C ILE A 50 20.34 1.55 -22.57
N ASN A 51 20.88 1.92 -23.73
CA ASN A 51 20.52 3.12 -24.49
C ASN A 51 19.84 2.80 -25.84
N LYS A 52 19.40 1.55 -26.04
CA LYS A 52 18.62 1.10 -27.18
C LYS A 52 17.41 0.29 -26.68
N PRO A 53 16.27 0.30 -27.40
CA PRO A 53 15.18 -0.63 -27.14
C PRO A 53 15.67 -2.06 -27.30
N LEU A 54 15.57 -2.90 -26.28
CA LEU A 54 15.98 -4.31 -26.32
C LEU A 54 15.38 -5.09 -25.15
N ILE A 55 15.54 -6.41 -25.20
CA ILE A 55 15.23 -7.30 -24.08
C ILE A 55 16.55 -7.80 -23.48
N LEU A 56 16.73 -7.64 -22.18
CA LEU A 56 17.79 -8.31 -21.41
C LEU A 56 17.13 -9.37 -20.54
N GLU A 57 17.50 -10.62 -20.75
CA GLU A 57 16.85 -11.75 -20.07
C GLU A 57 17.83 -12.78 -19.53
N GLY A 58 17.53 -13.29 -18.34
CA GLY A 58 18.17 -14.49 -17.80
C GLY A 58 17.30 -15.73 -18.02
N SER A 59 17.77 -16.86 -17.49
CA SER A 59 16.97 -18.09 -17.39
C SER A 59 15.87 -17.97 -16.31
N PRO A 60 14.78 -18.76 -16.38
CA PRO A 60 13.67 -18.70 -15.41
C PRO A 60 14.07 -18.92 -13.94
N ASP A 61 15.23 -19.54 -13.68
CA ASP A 61 15.78 -19.73 -12.34
C ASP A 61 16.51 -18.50 -11.78
N ARG A 62 16.57 -17.40 -12.56
CA ARG A 62 17.15 -16.09 -12.20
C ARG A 62 18.62 -16.15 -11.79
N LYS A 63 19.39 -17.11 -12.34
CA LYS A 63 20.82 -17.27 -12.03
C LYS A 63 21.77 -16.39 -12.85
N ALA A 64 21.26 -15.48 -13.67
CA ALA A 64 22.07 -14.40 -14.24
C ALA A 64 22.13 -13.23 -13.24
N HIS A 65 23.27 -13.08 -12.57
CA HIS A 65 23.48 -12.10 -11.52
C HIS A 65 24.19 -10.86 -12.07
N ILE A 66 23.49 -9.73 -12.17
CA ILE A 66 24.11 -8.43 -12.50
C ILE A 66 24.42 -7.74 -11.19
N LYS A 67 25.72 -7.58 -10.90
CA LYS A 67 26.21 -7.17 -9.58
C LYS A 67 26.99 -5.89 -9.68
N GLY A 68 26.47 -4.84 -9.05
CA GLY A 68 27.20 -3.59 -8.87
C GLY A 68 28.38 -3.74 -7.92
N ASP A 69 29.20 -2.71 -7.81
CA ASP A 69 30.41 -2.68 -6.98
C ASP A 69 30.21 -1.83 -5.70
N ARG A 70 28.96 -1.64 -5.27
CA ARG A 70 28.56 -0.71 -4.19
C ARG A 70 28.84 0.76 -4.49
N THR A 71 28.95 1.13 -5.76
CA THR A 71 28.98 2.54 -6.17
C THR A 71 28.05 2.79 -7.37
N GLY A 72 27.28 3.87 -7.33
CA GLY A 72 26.39 4.23 -8.43
C GLY A 72 25.21 3.28 -8.63
N ARG A 73 24.67 3.27 -9.85
CA ARG A 73 23.54 2.43 -10.26
C ARG A 73 24.03 1.12 -10.87
N THR A 74 23.38 0.00 -10.56
CA THR A 74 23.75 -1.30 -11.14
C THR A 74 23.35 -1.40 -12.61
N ILE A 75 22.13 -0.96 -12.96
CA ILE A 75 21.62 -0.89 -14.33
C ILE A 75 21.00 0.49 -14.54
N THR A 76 21.39 1.17 -15.62
CA THR A 76 20.73 2.39 -16.09
C THR A 76 20.04 2.13 -17.42
N VAL A 77 18.76 2.45 -17.50
CA VAL A 77 17.96 2.38 -18.74
C VAL A 77 17.67 3.80 -19.21
N SER A 78 18.08 4.11 -20.43
CA SER A 78 17.94 5.44 -21.06
C SER A 78 17.31 5.36 -22.46
N ALA A 79 16.56 4.30 -22.74
CA ALA A 79 15.84 4.11 -23.99
C ALA A 79 14.44 3.51 -23.76
N PRO A 80 13.49 3.78 -24.67
CA PRO A 80 12.13 3.27 -24.53
C PRO A 80 12.04 1.78 -24.85
N ASN A 81 10.96 1.14 -24.42
CA ASN A 81 10.62 -0.26 -24.73
C ASN A 81 11.72 -1.27 -24.34
N VAL A 82 12.45 -0.99 -23.26
CA VAL A 82 13.43 -1.92 -22.70
C VAL A 82 12.73 -2.89 -21.74
N THR A 83 12.97 -4.19 -21.91
CA THR A 83 12.50 -5.22 -20.98
C THR A 83 13.67 -5.82 -20.23
N LEU A 84 13.61 -5.84 -18.90
CA LEU A 84 14.55 -6.55 -18.03
C LEU A 84 13.80 -7.69 -17.34
N ARG A 85 14.16 -8.95 -17.61
CA ARG A 85 13.42 -10.09 -17.05
C ARG A 85 14.25 -11.27 -16.62
N GLN A 86 13.79 -11.94 -15.55
CA GLN A 86 14.38 -13.18 -15.06
C GLN A 86 15.87 -13.03 -14.66
N LEU A 87 16.20 -11.88 -14.08
CA LEU A 87 17.55 -11.53 -13.62
C LEU A 87 17.62 -11.50 -12.09
N THR A 88 18.84 -11.60 -11.55
CA THR A 88 19.13 -11.19 -10.18
C THR A 88 20.00 -9.93 -10.20
N ILE A 89 19.53 -8.82 -9.63
CA ILE A 89 20.22 -7.51 -9.63
C ILE A 89 20.58 -7.13 -8.21
N THR A 90 21.87 -6.85 -7.96
CA THR A 90 22.36 -6.58 -6.59
C THR A 90 23.45 -5.50 -6.54
N HIS A 91 23.76 -5.06 -5.32
CA HIS A 91 24.96 -4.29 -5.00
C HIS A 91 25.08 -2.92 -5.69
N SER A 92 23.96 -2.20 -5.86
CA SER A 92 24.04 -0.76 -6.14
C SER A 92 24.82 -0.01 -5.04
N GLY A 93 25.24 1.21 -5.34
CA GLY A 93 25.65 2.17 -4.31
C GLY A 93 24.53 2.51 -3.34
N LEU A 94 24.89 3.27 -2.30
CA LEU A 94 24.02 3.59 -1.16
C LEU A 94 23.62 5.06 -1.07
N SER A 95 24.01 5.89 -2.04
CA SER A 95 23.71 7.33 -2.03
C SER A 95 22.26 7.59 -2.46
N LEU A 96 21.40 7.92 -1.49
CA LEU A 96 20.04 8.38 -1.77
C LEU A 96 20.02 9.71 -2.56
N PRO A 97 20.89 10.70 -2.27
CA PRO A 97 20.97 11.93 -3.07
C PRO A 97 21.38 11.70 -4.53
N ASP A 98 22.30 10.79 -4.79
CA ASP A 98 22.75 10.47 -6.17
C ASP A 98 21.78 9.54 -6.91
N MET A 99 20.71 9.13 -6.23
CA MET A 99 19.69 8.20 -6.72
C MET A 99 20.33 6.87 -7.15
N ASP A 100 21.19 6.32 -6.30
CA ASP A 100 21.67 4.96 -6.49
C ASP A 100 20.49 3.99 -6.47
N ALA A 101 20.55 3.00 -7.36
CA ALA A 101 19.49 2.00 -7.50
C ALA A 101 20.01 0.72 -8.15
N GLY A 102 19.32 -0.40 -7.91
CA GLY A 102 19.54 -1.63 -8.67
C GLY A 102 19.18 -1.41 -10.14
N ILE A 103 17.99 -0.87 -10.39
CA ILE A 103 17.52 -0.51 -11.73
C ILE A 103 17.08 0.95 -11.72
N PHE A 104 17.75 1.80 -12.48
CA PHE A 104 17.38 3.19 -12.68
C PHE A 104 16.79 3.39 -14.08
N LEU A 105 15.55 3.85 -14.14
CA LEU A 105 14.85 4.21 -15.37
C LEU A 105 14.89 5.73 -15.51
N ASP A 106 15.69 6.20 -16.46
CA ASP A 106 15.78 7.62 -16.81
C ASP A 106 14.51 8.11 -17.54
N LYS A 107 14.38 9.42 -17.72
CA LYS A 107 13.22 10.05 -18.37
C LYS A 107 12.96 9.57 -19.80
N ASN A 108 13.99 9.03 -20.45
CA ASN A 108 13.91 8.46 -21.80
C ASN A 108 13.42 7.01 -21.81
N ALA A 109 13.28 6.36 -20.65
CA ALA A 109 12.89 4.95 -20.50
C ALA A 109 11.37 4.73 -20.53
N ALA A 110 10.67 5.38 -21.45
CA ALA A 110 9.24 5.19 -21.61
C ALA A 110 8.90 3.72 -21.92
N HIS A 111 7.79 3.22 -21.37
CA HIS A 111 7.35 1.83 -21.60
C HIS A 111 8.37 0.76 -21.18
N ALA A 112 9.27 1.06 -20.24
CA ALA A 112 10.17 0.05 -19.70
C ALA A 112 9.37 -1.04 -18.96
N HIS A 113 9.79 -2.29 -19.09
CA HIS A 113 9.14 -3.44 -18.47
C HIS A 113 10.13 -4.21 -17.58
N ILE A 114 9.95 -4.12 -16.27
CA ILE A 114 10.78 -4.78 -15.27
C ILE A 114 9.99 -5.96 -14.72
N TYR A 115 10.32 -7.16 -15.17
CA TYR A 115 9.48 -8.34 -15.02
C TYR A 115 10.18 -9.53 -14.36
N ASN A 116 9.60 -10.09 -13.30
CA ASN A 116 10.03 -11.38 -12.75
C ASN A 116 11.54 -11.43 -12.40
N ASN A 117 12.04 -10.39 -11.73
CA ASN A 117 13.43 -10.30 -11.29
C ASN A 117 13.55 -10.49 -9.76
N ASN A 118 14.72 -10.91 -9.32
CA ASN A 118 15.17 -10.77 -7.93
C ASN A 118 15.99 -9.48 -7.83
N ILE A 119 15.52 -8.48 -7.09
CA ILE A 119 16.20 -7.19 -6.91
C ILE A 119 16.58 -7.09 -5.43
N LEU A 120 17.83 -7.40 -5.10
CA LEU A 120 18.26 -7.69 -3.73
C LEU A 120 19.41 -6.78 -3.31
N ASP A 121 19.40 -6.35 -2.05
CA ASP A 121 20.52 -5.64 -1.42
C ASP A 121 20.98 -4.42 -2.24
N ASN A 122 20.02 -3.64 -2.74
CA ASN A 122 20.26 -2.34 -3.37
C ASN A 122 19.80 -1.23 -2.41
N SER A 123 20.20 0.02 -2.67
CA SER A 123 19.63 1.16 -1.95
C SER A 123 18.16 1.33 -2.31
N VAL A 124 17.88 1.79 -3.54
CA VAL A 124 16.55 1.70 -4.16
C VAL A 124 16.51 0.46 -5.06
N GLY A 125 15.42 -0.32 -5.01
CA GLY A 125 15.26 -1.47 -5.91
C GLY A 125 15.10 -1.03 -7.37
N VAL A 126 13.98 -0.35 -7.65
CA VAL A 126 13.68 0.24 -8.97
C VAL A 126 13.37 1.73 -8.81
N TYR A 127 14.06 2.58 -9.57
CA TYR A 127 13.83 4.02 -9.56
C TYR A 127 13.26 4.45 -10.93
N LEU A 128 12.02 4.96 -10.94
CA LEU A 128 11.38 5.57 -12.12
C LEU A 128 11.55 7.08 -12.04
N TRP A 129 12.55 7.61 -12.74
CA TRP A 129 12.81 9.05 -12.80
C TRP A 129 12.30 9.62 -14.12
N GLY A 130 11.03 10.03 -14.14
CA GLY A 130 10.43 10.59 -15.35
C GLY A 130 10.10 9.58 -16.44
N ALA A 131 10.09 8.27 -16.14
CA ALA A 131 9.87 7.20 -17.11
C ALA A 131 8.36 6.86 -17.25
N PRO A 132 7.64 7.41 -18.24
CA PRO A 132 6.19 7.24 -18.31
C PRO A 132 5.80 5.85 -18.77
N LYS A 133 4.62 5.39 -18.34
CA LYS A 133 4.03 4.10 -18.77
C LYS A 133 4.93 2.87 -18.52
N SER A 134 5.89 2.98 -17.60
CA SER A 134 6.72 1.86 -17.18
C SER A 134 5.91 0.87 -16.35
N LEU A 135 6.21 -0.41 -16.52
CA LEU A 135 5.58 -1.52 -15.83
C LEU A 135 6.62 -2.25 -14.98
N VAL A 136 6.44 -2.24 -13.67
CA VAL A 136 7.24 -3.00 -12.71
C VAL A 136 6.36 -4.10 -12.15
N GLU A 137 6.55 -5.33 -12.60
CA GLU A 137 5.67 -6.42 -12.19
C GLU A 137 6.35 -7.76 -11.87
N HIS A 138 5.72 -8.52 -10.96
CA HIS A 138 6.16 -9.86 -10.57
C HIS A 138 7.60 -9.92 -10.01
N ASN A 139 8.15 -8.80 -9.54
CA ASN A 139 9.50 -8.78 -8.97
C ASN A 139 9.48 -9.10 -7.48
N ARG A 140 10.56 -9.71 -7.00
CA ARG A 140 10.88 -9.83 -5.59
C ARG A 140 11.95 -8.80 -5.23
N ILE A 141 11.58 -7.79 -4.45
CA ILE A 141 12.46 -6.66 -4.10
C ILE A 141 12.73 -6.67 -2.60
N ILE A 142 13.98 -6.89 -2.22
CA ILE A 142 14.38 -6.97 -0.80
C ILE A 142 15.51 -5.98 -0.52
N GLY A 143 15.28 -5.08 0.42
CA GLY A 143 16.27 -4.12 0.89
C GLY A 143 17.29 -4.72 1.85
N ASP A 144 18.35 -3.96 2.11
CA ASP A 144 19.43 -4.36 3.01
C ASP A 144 19.06 -4.13 4.49
N LYS A 145 18.83 -5.22 5.22
CA LYS A 145 18.48 -5.19 6.65
C LYS A 145 19.61 -4.70 7.55
N THR A 146 20.86 -4.72 7.09
CA THR A 146 22.02 -4.32 7.90
C THR A 146 22.06 -2.80 8.13
N LEU A 147 21.39 -2.04 7.26
CA LEU A 147 21.25 -0.59 7.35
C LEU A 147 20.14 -0.19 8.31
N ARG A 148 20.26 1.01 8.91
CA ARG A 148 19.15 1.62 9.66
C ARG A 148 18.04 2.02 8.70
N THR A 149 16.79 2.04 9.16
CA THR A 149 15.62 2.34 8.31
C THR A 149 15.76 3.63 7.50
N ASN A 150 16.37 4.68 8.06
CA ASN A 150 16.56 5.97 7.38
C ASN A 150 17.66 5.95 6.31
N GLU A 151 18.60 5.00 6.39
CA GLU A 151 19.70 4.80 5.45
C GLU A 151 19.28 3.90 4.27
N ARG A 152 18.21 3.11 4.45
CA ARG A 152 17.64 2.27 3.40
C ARG A 152 16.94 3.14 2.34
N GLY A 153 17.03 2.71 1.09
CA GLY A 153 16.15 3.22 0.04
C GLY A 153 14.82 2.46 -0.02
N ASN A 154 13.97 2.86 -0.95
CA ASN A 154 12.65 2.29 -1.12
C ASN A 154 12.70 1.07 -2.07
N GLY A 155 11.71 0.18 -2.01
CA GLY A 155 11.59 -0.91 -2.98
C GLY A 155 11.44 -0.36 -4.40
N VAL A 156 10.42 0.48 -4.60
CA VAL A 156 10.21 1.23 -5.84
C VAL A 156 10.05 2.72 -5.54
N THR A 157 10.79 3.57 -6.24
CA THR A 157 10.60 5.03 -6.22
C THR A 157 10.01 5.48 -7.55
N VAL A 158 8.93 6.25 -7.50
CA VAL A 158 8.24 6.82 -8.67
C VAL A 158 8.32 8.35 -8.56
N TRP A 159 9.06 8.98 -9.46
CA TRP A 159 9.20 10.42 -9.51
C TRP A 159 8.77 10.94 -10.87
N ASN A 160 7.66 11.70 -10.94
CA ASN A 160 7.13 12.27 -12.18
C ASN A 160 7.03 11.27 -13.35
N ALA A 161 6.58 10.05 -13.07
CA ALA A 161 6.51 8.95 -14.03
C ALA A 161 5.03 8.56 -14.27
N PRO A 162 4.29 9.37 -15.03
CA PRO A 162 2.85 9.21 -15.16
C PRO A 162 2.47 7.92 -15.87
N TYR A 163 1.28 7.39 -15.56
CA TYR A 163 0.77 6.13 -16.12
C TYR A 163 1.63 4.88 -15.83
N SER A 164 2.63 4.99 -14.95
CA SER A 164 3.41 3.83 -14.53
C SER A 164 2.60 2.92 -13.61
N LYS A 165 2.91 1.63 -13.69
CA LYS A 165 2.24 0.58 -12.93
C LYS A 165 3.27 -0.22 -12.13
N VAL A 166 2.98 -0.43 -10.86
CA VAL A 166 3.76 -1.29 -9.97
C VAL A 166 2.82 -2.34 -9.44
N ILE A 167 2.88 -3.56 -10.01
CA ILE A 167 1.85 -4.58 -9.77
C ILE A 167 2.42 -5.97 -9.49
N TYR A 168 1.74 -6.78 -8.68
CA TYR A 168 2.13 -8.16 -8.39
C TYR A 168 3.57 -8.34 -7.85
N ASN A 169 4.15 -7.31 -7.21
CA ASN A 169 5.48 -7.42 -6.61
C ASN A 169 5.41 -7.88 -5.15
N ASP A 170 6.46 -8.56 -4.70
CA ASP A 170 6.73 -8.85 -3.29
C ASP A 170 7.88 -7.96 -2.82
N ILE A 171 7.58 -7.00 -1.93
CA ILE A 171 8.51 -5.93 -1.54
C ILE A 171 8.67 -5.90 -0.02
N SER A 172 9.91 -6.00 0.45
CA SER A 172 10.19 -6.05 1.89
C SER A 172 11.54 -5.48 2.28
N GLU A 173 11.71 -5.20 3.57
CA GLU A 173 13.00 -4.94 4.24
C GLU A 173 13.75 -3.66 3.81
N GLY A 174 13.23 -2.92 2.83
CA GLY A 174 13.65 -1.55 2.52
C GLY A 174 13.12 -0.53 3.52
N ARG A 175 13.17 0.75 3.16
CA ARG A 175 12.53 1.83 3.92
C ARG A 175 11.03 1.85 3.67
N ASP A 176 10.61 2.23 2.47
CA ASP A 176 9.22 2.20 2.03
C ASP A 176 9.06 1.19 0.88
N GLY A 177 7.89 0.59 0.72
CA GLY A 177 7.61 -0.35 -0.36
C GLY A 177 7.56 0.36 -1.71
N ILE A 178 6.56 1.23 -1.88
CA ILE A 178 6.48 2.18 -2.99
C ILE A 178 6.47 3.60 -2.44
N PHE A 179 7.40 4.43 -2.90
CA PHE A 179 7.38 5.87 -2.68
C PHE A 179 7.09 6.59 -3.98
N SER A 180 5.95 7.28 -4.07
CA SER A 180 5.58 8.09 -5.24
C SER A 180 5.60 9.56 -4.88
N ASN A 181 6.27 10.36 -5.71
CA ASN A 181 6.34 11.80 -5.56
C ASN A 181 6.04 12.53 -6.87
N ALA A 182 5.16 13.53 -6.82
CA ALA A 182 4.84 14.43 -7.93
C ALA A 182 4.55 13.69 -9.24
N SER A 183 3.61 12.75 -9.22
CA SER A 183 3.24 11.90 -10.36
C SER A 183 1.72 11.76 -10.47
N ASN A 184 1.19 11.31 -11.62
CA ASN A 184 -0.26 11.17 -11.81
C ASN A 184 -0.62 9.92 -12.62
N PHE A 185 -1.88 9.48 -12.50
CA PHE A 185 -2.43 8.34 -13.25
C PHE A 185 -1.70 7.02 -13.00
N ASN A 186 -1.14 6.83 -11.81
CA ASN A 186 -0.38 5.63 -11.46
C ASN A 186 -1.30 4.54 -10.92
N THR A 187 -0.93 3.28 -11.13
CA THR A 187 -1.65 2.13 -10.56
C THR A 187 -0.69 1.26 -9.77
N PHE A 188 -0.90 1.19 -8.46
CA PHE A 188 -0.17 0.29 -7.56
C PHE A 188 -1.13 -0.77 -7.05
N SER A 189 -1.03 -1.99 -7.58
CA SER A 189 -2.02 -3.02 -7.29
C SER A 189 -1.49 -4.43 -7.13
N HIS A 190 -2.19 -5.25 -6.34
CA HIS A 190 -1.85 -6.66 -6.16
C HIS A 190 -0.44 -6.94 -5.62
N ASN A 191 0.20 -5.95 -5.00
CA ASN A 191 1.51 -6.14 -4.38
C ASN A 191 1.36 -6.66 -2.94
N VAL A 192 2.37 -7.38 -2.48
CA VAL A 192 2.53 -7.80 -1.09
C VAL A 192 3.70 -7.04 -0.50
N PHE A 193 3.46 -6.39 0.64
CA PHE A 193 4.42 -5.57 1.37
C PHE A 193 4.57 -6.09 2.79
N HIS A 194 5.80 -6.25 3.27
CA HIS A 194 6.03 -6.56 4.68
C HIS A 194 7.36 -6.08 5.23
N ASN A 195 7.41 -5.84 6.54
CA ASN A 195 8.62 -5.41 7.26
C ASN A 195 9.21 -4.11 6.69
N LEU A 196 8.35 -3.13 6.47
CA LEU A 196 8.70 -1.81 5.93
C LEU A 196 8.30 -0.71 6.93
N ARG A 197 8.80 0.50 6.71
CA ARG A 197 8.24 1.68 7.35
C ARG A 197 6.84 1.92 6.77
N TYR A 198 6.74 2.25 5.48
CA TYR A 198 5.46 2.44 4.79
C TYR A 198 5.29 1.41 3.66
N GLY A 199 4.13 0.76 3.56
CA GLY A 199 3.83 -0.11 2.41
C GLY A 199 3.74 0.70 1.11
N VAL A 200 2.80 1.66 1.09
CA VAL A 200 2.66 2.64 0.01
C VAL A 200 2.72 4.05 0.60
N HIS A 201 3.56 4.91 0.03
CA HIS A 201 3.80 6.28 0.47
C HIS A 201 3.62 7.25 -0.71
N TYR A 202 2.53 8.01 -0.70
CA TYR A 202 2.26 9.06 -1.68
C TYR A 202 2.68 10.41 -1.14
N MET A 203 3.31 11.20 -2.01
CA MET A 203 3.51 12.64 -1.86
C MET A 203 3.10 13.29 -3.18
N TYR A 204 2.12 14.20 -3.16
CA TYR A 204 1.72 14.96 -4.36
C TYR A 204 1.41 14.07 -5.58
N THR A 205 0.78 12.91 -5.36
CA THR A 205 0.47 11.94 -6.43
C THR A 205 -1.04 11.90 -6.65
N ASN A 206 -1.53 12.44 -7.76
CA ASN A 206 -2.98 12.64 -7.97
C ASN A 206 -3.56 11.69 -9.01
N ASP A 207 -4.90 11.59 -9.05
CA ASP A 207 -5.62 10.85 -10.10
C ASP A 207 -5.14 9.39 -10.24
N SER A 208 -4.80 8.77 -9.12
CA SER A 208 -4.05 7.51 -9.06
C SER A 208 -4.78 6.47 -8.21
N GLU A 209 -4.37 5.22 -8.36
CA GLU A 209 -5.00 4.07 -7.73
C GLU A 209 -4.01 3.26 -6.90
N VAL A 210 -4.44 2.93 -5.68
CA VAL A 210 -3.82 1.95 -4.79
C VAL A 210 -4.87 0.88 -4.50
N SER A 211 -4.76 -0.31 -5.09
CA SER A 211 -5.82 -1.31 -4.95
C SER A 211 -5.37 -2.75 -4.80
N HIS A 212 -6.15 -3.59 -4.11
CA HIS A 212 -5.90 -5.03 -3.98
C HIS A 212 -4.52 -5.42 -3.40
N ASN A 213 -3.83 -4.49 -2.73
CA ASN A 213 -2.55 -4.75 -2.10
C ASN A 213 -2.73 -5.37 -0.71
N ILE A 214 -1.68 -6.01 -0.22
CA ILE A 214 -1.60 -6.48 1.17
C ILE A 214 -0.36 -5.84 1.80
N VAL A 215 -0.53 -5.11 2.89
CA VAL A 215 0.58 -4.61 3.72
C VAL A 215 0.47 -5.22 5.11
N ARG A 216 1.55 -5.84 5.58
CA ARG A 216 1.61 -6.41 6.94
C ARG A 216 2.91 -6.12 7.66
N ASP A 217 2.90 -6.24 8.97
CA ASP A 217 4.11 -6.21 9.80
C ASP A 217 5.01 -4.99 9.51
N SER A 218 4.39 -3.84 9.22
CA SER A 218 5.05 -2.60 8.81
C SER A 218 4.65 -1.45 9.73
N SER A 219 5.33 -0.30 9.71
CA SER A 219 4.97 0.82 10.59
C SER A 219 3.61 1.41 10.21
N ILE A 220 3.45 1.82 8.96
CA ILE A 220 2.17 2.27 8.38
C ILE A 220 1.85 1.45 7.13
N GLY A 221 0.61 1.01 7.01
CA GLY A 221 0.15 0.26 5.83
C GLY A 221 0.17 1.13 4.57
N TYR A 222 -0.73 2.11 4.54
CA TYR A 222 -0.93 3.01 3.40
C TYR A 222 -0.88 4.46 3.87
N ALA A 223 0.15 5.20 3.47
CA ALA A 223 0.33 6.60 3.77
C ALA A 223 0.03 7.44 2.52
N ILE A 224 -1.17 7.99 2.44
CA ILE A 224 -1.61 8.85 1.34
C ILE A 224 -1.49 10.30 1.79
N MET A 225 -0.60 11.07 1.14
CA MET A 225 -0.29 12.44 1.57
C MET A 225 -0.34 13.44 0.42
N PHE A 226 -0.92 14.62 0.70
CA PHE A 226 -0.98 15.77 -0.20
C PHE A 226 -1.48 15.42 -1.61
N SER A 227 -2.52 14.62 -1.70
CA SER A 227 -2.94 13.97 -2.94
C SER A 227 -4.45 14.07 -3.10
N SER A 228 -4.94 14.18 -4.33
CA SER A 228 -6.37 14.34 -4.62
C SER A 228 -6.85 13.35 -5.68
N ARG A 229 -8.14 12.97 -5.62
CA ARG A 229 -8.78 12.04 -6.55
C ARG A 229 -8.09 10.68 -6.58
N ILE A 230 -7.85 10.13 -5.39
CA ILE A 230 -7.19 8.84 -5.22
C ILE A 230 -8.24 7.76 -5.04
N LYS A 231 -8.02 6.62 -5.69
CA LYS A 231 -8.80 5.40 -5.48
C LYS A 231 -8.00 4.47 -4.58
N VAL A 232 -8.42 4.33 -3.33
CA VAL A 232 -7.80 3.43 -2.34
C VAL A 232 -8.76 2.30 -2.07
N ASN A 233 -8.70 1.25 -2.89
CA ASN A 233 -9.78 0.26 -2.95
C ASN A 233 -9.31 -1.18 -2.69
N HIS A 234 -10.08 -1.94 -1.91
CA HIS A 234 -9.86 -3.38 -1.72
C HIS A 234 -8.48 -3.77 -1.17
N ASN A 235 -7.85 -2.89 -0.39
CA ASN A 235 -6.55 -3.15 0.23
C ASN A 235 -6.69 -3.83 1.59
N ILE A 236 -5.68 -4.59 1.98
CA ILE A 236 -5.57 -5.22 3.30
C ILE A 236 -4.37 -4.65 4.04
N SER A 237 -4.61 -4.08 5.23
CA SER A 237 -3.57 -3.70 6.19
C SER A 237 -3.69 -4.56 7.44
N LEU A 238 -2.66 -5.35 7.76
CA LEU A 238 -2.70 -6.31 8.87
C LEU A 238 -1.49 -6.19 9.78
N ASN A 239 -1.71 -6.09 11.10
CA ASN A 239 -0.64 -6.15 12.10
C ASN A 239 0.43 -5.04 11.93
N ASN A 240 0.00 -3.80 11.69
CA ASN A 240 0.92 -2.66 11.51
C ASN A 240 1.16 -1.93 12.84
N ILE A 241 2.39 -1.43 13.02
CA ILE A 241 2.91 -0.98 14.33
C ILE A 241 2.33 0.37 14.76
N GLU A 242 1.93 1.23 13.82
CA GLU A 242 1.38 2.54 14.14
C GLU A 242 -0.03 2.75 13.56
N GLN A 243 -0.18 2.56 12.25
CA GLN A 243 -1.39 2.95 11.53
C GLN A 243 -1.67 1.97 10.38
N GLY A 244 -2.93 1.60 10.17
CA GLY A 244 -3.29 0.84 8.98
C GLY A 244 -3.34 1.71 7.73
N MET A 245 -4.07 2.81 7.81
CA MET A 245 -4.16 3.81 6.76
C MET A 245 -4.01 5.22 7.33
N MET A 246 -3.23 6.04 6.64
CA MET A 246 -3.03 7.46 6.96
C MET A 246 -3.45 8.30 5.76
N PHE A 247 -4.34 9.26 6.01
CA PHE A 247 -4.79 10.25 5.04
C PHE A 247 -4.42 11.64 5.56
N ASN A 248 -3.42 12.25 4.94
CA ASN A 248 -2.91 13.56 5.34
C ASN A 248 -3.01 14.53 4.16
N TYR A 249 -3.90 15.53 4.21
CA TYR A 249 -4.23 16.34 3.02
C TYR A 249 -4.61 15.46 1.82
N THR A 250 -5.41 14.41 2.06
CA THR A 250 -6.00 13.60 0.99
C THR A 250 -7.42 14.07 0.72
N ASN A 251 -7.71 14.48 -0.51
CA ASN A 251 -8.99 15.12 -0.83
C ASN A 251 -9.70 14.47 -2.01
N ASP A 252 -11.03 14.61 -2.04
CA ASP A 252 -11.88 14.20 -3.16
C ASP A 252 -11.63 12.75 -3.61
N SER A 253 -11.37 11.86 -2.64
CA SER A 253 -10.89 10.50 -2.88
C SER A 253 -11.90 9.43 -2.45
N GLU A 254 -11.76 8.24 -3.03
CA GLU A 254 -12.58 7.06 -2.75
C GLU A 254 -11.76 6.05 -1.94
N ILE A 255 -12.25 5.66 -0.78
CA ILE A 255 -11.67 4.67 0.12
C ILE A 255 -12.69 3.56 0.29
N VAL A 256 -12.67 2.56 -0.58
CA VAL A 256 -13.78 1.60 -0.70
C VAL A 256 -13.32 0.16 -0.48
N GLY A 257 -14.06 -0.61 0.32
CA GLY A 257 -13.88 -2.06 0.37
C GLY A 257 -12.58 -2.52 1.02
N ASN A 258 -11.88 -1.66 1.77
CA ASN A 258 -10.60 -2.01 2.40
C ASN A 258 -10.80 -2.74 3.73
N ALA A 259 -9.82 -3.54 4.14
CA ALA A 259 -9.80 -4.18 5.45
C ALA A 259 -8.55 -3.80 6.23
N VAL A 260 -8.74 -3.27 7.44
CA VAL A 260 -7.65 -2.95 8.37
C VAL A 260 -7.87 -3.72 9.66
N GLU A 261 -6.87 -4.49 10.08
CA GLU A 261 -6.94 -5.27 11.31
C GLU A 261 -5.64 -5.19 12.11
N LYS A 262 -5.75 -5.09 13.44
CA LYS A 262 -4.61 -5.11 14.38
C LYS A 262 -3.58 -4.01 14.13
N SER A 263 -4.03 -2.76 14.21
CA SER A 263 -3.14 -1.59 14.22
C SER A 263 -3.55 -0.65 15.35
N PRO A 264 -2.64 0.12 15.98
CA PRO A 264 -3.05 1.08 17.00
C PRO A 264 -4.10 2.09 16.51
N LYS A 265 -4.04 2.46 15.22
CA LYS A 265 -5.11 3.20 14.54
C LYS A 265 -5.44 2.48 13.23
N CYS A 266 -6.70 2.15 13.01
CA CYS A 266 -7.13 1.61 11.73
C CYS A 266 -7.00 2.70 10.64
N VAL A 267 -7.54 3.88 10.91
CA VAL A 267 -7.41 5.07 10.06
C VAL A 267 -6.98 6.29 10.89
N PHE A 268 -5.99 7.03 10.38
CA PHE A 268 -5.64 8.37 10.85
C PHE A 268 -5.96 9.40 9.77
N MET A 269 -6.76 10.41 10.10
CA MET A 269 -7.14 11.49 9.21
C MET A 269 -6.59 12.82 9.72
N TYR A 270 -5.87 13.53 8.87
CA TYR A 270 -5.37 14.87 9.13
C TYR A 270 -5.67 15.77 7.94
N ASN A 271 -6.56 16.74 8.15
CA ASN A 271 -7.03 17.67 7.11
C ASN A 271 -7.34 16.99 5.76
N ALA A 272 -8.04 15.84 5.81
CA ALA A 272 -8.43 15.07 4.64
C ALA A 272 -9.93 15.31 4.38
N ASN A 273 -10.27 15.87 3.21
CA ASN A 273 -11.59 16.45 2.99
C ASN A 273 -12.33 15.84 1.80
N ASN A 274 -13.67 15.85 1.85
CA ASN A 274 -14.54 15.43 0.75
C ASN A 274 -14.29 13.99 0.26
N ASN A 275 -13.88 13.09 1.14
CA ASN A 275 -13.61 11.70 0.78
C ASN A 275 -14.81 10.79 1.07
N GLN A 276 -14.89 9.68 0.34
CA GLN A 276 -15.92 8.67 0.51
C GLN A 276 -15.32 7.39 1.11
N PHE A 277 -15.75 7.03 2.30
CA PHE A 277 -15.40 5.78 2.96
C PHE A 277 -16.62 4.86 2.97
N THR A 278 -16.58 3.81 2.15
CA THR A 278 -17.68 2.85 2.07
C THR A 278 -17.19 1.40 2.08
N GLN A 279 -17.98 0.51 2.69
CA GLN A 279 -17.73 -0.93 2.70
C GLN A 279 -16.35 -1.33 3.27
N ASN A 280 -15.75 -0.49 4.11
CA ASN A 280 -14.49 -0.81 4.76
C ASN A 280 -14.73 -1.62 6.04
N TYR A 281 -13.78 -2.48 6.39
CA TYR A 281 -13.74 -3.26 7.61
C TYR A 281 -12.59 -2.79 8.49
N PHE A 282 -12.89 -2.22 9.65
CA PHE A 282 -11.92 -1.69 10.60
C PHE A 282 -12.05 -2.44 11.92
N SER A 283 -11.08 -3.29 12.25
CA SER A 283 -11.22 -4.21 13.37
C SER A 283 -9.99 -4.40 14.23
N GLN A 284 -10.20 -4.67 15.52
CA GLN A 284 -9.13 -4.96 16.50
C GLN A 284 -8.05 -3.88 16.53
N CYS A 285 -8.45 -2.62 16.29
CA CYS A 285 -7.58 -1.47 16.38
C CYS A 285 -7.73 -0.78 17.74
N GLY A 286 -6.67 -0.09 18.19
CA GLY A 286 -6.79 0.79 19.36
C GLY A 286 -7.82 1.89 19.11
N ILE A 287 -7.80 2.48 17.91
CA ILE A 287 -8.82 3.43 17.43
C ILE A 287 -9.26 3.04 16.02
N GLY A 288 -10.57 3.00 15.75
CA GLY A 288 -11.12 2.79 14.40
C GLY A 288 -10.75 3.93 13.46
N ILE A 289 -11.30 5.13 13.67
CA ILE A 289 -10.86 6.36 12.97
C ILE A 289 -10.44 7.43 13.98
N HIS A 290 -9.25 7.99 13.79
CA HIS A 290 -8.78 9.15 14.55
C HIS A 290 -8.73 10.38 13.65
N PHE A 291 -9.62 11.34 13.91
CA PHE A 291 -9.66 12.63 13.25
C PHE A 291 -8.77 13.65 13.95
N SER A 292 -7.98 14.37 13.16
CA SER A 292 -7.19 15.52 13.56
C SER A 292 -7.31 16.65 12.53
N ALA A 293 -7.11 17.90 12.98
CA ALA A 293 -7.04 19.09 12.14
C ALA A 293 -8.18 19.24 11.10
N ALA A 294 -9.44 19.28 11.58
CA ALA A 294 -10.61 19.72 10.81
C ALA A 294 -10.80 19.02 9.44
N SER A 295 -10.86 17.68 9.43
CA SER A 295 -11.25 16.91 8.24
C SER A 295 -12.77 17.02 8.00
N GLU A 296 -13.19 17.66 6.92
CA GLU A 296 -14.59 18.02 6.62
C GLU A 296 -15.11 17.38 5.32
N GLY A 297 -16.44 17.33 5.16
CA GLY A 297 -17.09 16.87 3.94
C GLY A 297 -16.95 15.36 3.64
N ASN A 298 -16.38 14.57 4.56
CA ASN A 298 -16.21 13.14 4.35
C ASN A 298 -17.53 12.38 4.57
N GLN A 299 -17.88 11.52 3.62
CA GLN A 299 -19.00 10.58 3.72
C GLN A 299 -18.49 9.24 4.24
N ILE A 300 -18.96 8.81 5.41
CA ILE A 300 -18.49 7.58 6.07
C ILE A 300 -19.71 6.71 6.39
N ARG A 301 -20.03 5.77 5.50
CA ARG A 301 -21.22 4.93 5.60
C ARG A 301 -20.95 3.52 5.12
N GLU A 302 -21.77 2.58 5.56
CA GLU A 302 -21.69 1.16 5.19
C GLU A 302 -20.33 0.52 5.51
N ASN A 303 -19.61 1.06 6.50
CA ASN A 303 -18.40 0.45 7.03
C ASN A 303 -18.73 -0.44 8.23
N ALA A 304 -17.79 -1.30 8.60
CA ALA A 304 -17.86 -2.15 9.78
C ALA A 304 -16.76 -1.78 10.76
N PHE A 305 -17.15 -1.34 11.97
CA PHE A 305 -16.26 -1.04 13.08
C PHE A 305 -16.37 -2.14 14.14
N VAL A 306 -15.37 -3.02 14.19
CA VAL A 306 -15.50 -4.31 14.90
C VAL A 306 -14.41 -4.52 15.94
N ASN A 307 -14.78 -4.56 17.21
CA ASN A 307 -13.88 -4.84 18.34
C ASN A 307 -12.67 -3.90 18.41
N ASN A 308 -12.86 -2.61 18.09
CA ASN A 308 -11.84 -1.59 18.36
C ASN A 308 -11.95 -1.12 19.82
N GLU A 309 -10.85 -0.74 20.47
CA GLU A 309 -10.92 -0.21 21.85
C GLU A 309 -11.68 1.11 21.93
N THR A 310 -11.55 1.93 20.89
CA THR A 310 -12.33 3.17 20.68
C THR A 310 -12.77 3.18 19.22
N GLN A 311 -14.07 3.19 18.96
CA GLN A 311 -14.54 3.15 17.58
C GLN A 311 -14.12 4.40 16.81
N ILE A 312 -14.42 5.59 17.33
CA ILE A 312 -14.03 6.86 16.72
C ILE A 312 -13.44 7.83 17.74
N LYS A 313 -12.31 8.44 17.40
CA LYS A 313 -11.76 9.60 18.11
C LYS A 313 -11.91 10.84 17.23
N TYR A 314 -12.92 11.65 17.52
CA TYR A 314 -13.21 12.86 16.77
C TYR A 314 -12.80 14.11 17.56
N ILE A 315 -11.96 14.94 16.95
CA ILE A 315 -11.50 16.22 17.49
C ILE A 315 -12.00 17.33 16.55
N GLY A 316 -13.29 17.65 16.66
CA GLY A 316 -13.94 18.71 15.90
C GLY A 316 -15.06 19.38 16.69
N THR A 317 -15.51 20.53 16.23
CA THR A 317 -16.54 21.34 16.92
C THR A 317 -17.93 21.23 16.29
N ARG A 318 -18.06 20.55 15.14
CA ARG A 318 -19.32 20.38 14.41
C ARG A 318 -20.03 19.08 14.76
N PHE A 319 -21.36 19.11 14.63
CA PHE A 319 -22.16 17.89 14.61
C PHE A 319 -22.26 17.35 13.19
N VAL A 320 -22.03 16.04 13.05
CA VAL A 320 -22.09 15.34 11.78
C VAL A 320 -22.91 14.07 11.96
N ASP A 321 -23.92 13.88 11.11
CA ASP A 321 -24.61 12.59 10.97
C ASP A 321 -23.94 11.80 9.84
N TRP A 322 -23.63 10.54 10.10
CA TRP A 322 -23.02 9.62 9.14
C TRP A 322 -24.05 8.77 8.39
N ALA A 323 -25.32 8.83 8.78
CA ALA A 323 -26.38 8.26 7.98
C ALA A 323 -26.64 9.12 6.74
N GLU A 324 -26.58 8.49 5.57
CA GLU A 324 -26.92 9.12 4.29
C GLU A 324 -27.77 8.15 3.48
N SER A 325 -28.80 8.66 2.80
CA SER A 325 -29.76 7.83 2.04
C SER A 325 -30.36 6.68 2.87
N GLY A 326 -30.58 6.92 4.17
CA GLY A 326 -31.19 5.97 5.09
C GLY A 326 -30.26 4.87 5.62
N ARG A 327 -28.95 4.91 5.34
CA ARG A 327 -27.99 3.89 5.80
C ARG A 327 -26.77 4.52 6.46
N GLY A 328 -26.36 3.95 7.58
CA GLY A 328 -25.16 4.30 8.34
C GLY A 328 -24.12 3.19 8.31
N ASN A 329 -23.44 2.96 9.44
CA ASN A 329 -22.36 1.98 9.61
C ASN A 329 -22.76 0.86 10.58
N TYR A 330 -22.03 -0.25 10.52
CA TYR A 330 -22.12 -1.34 11.49
C TYR A 330 -21.12 -1.12 12.63
N TRP A 331 -21.60 -1.33 13.87
CA TRP A 331 -20.82 -1.13 15.09
C TRP A 331 -20.96 -2.35 15.99
N SER A 332 -19.87 -3.06 16.27
CA SER A 332 -19.91 -4.30 17.05
C SER A 332 -20.34 -4.12 18.51
N ASP A 333 -20.25 -2.91 19.04
CA ASP A 333 -20.61 -2.52 20.40
C ASP A 333 -21.98 -1.83 20.48
N ASN A 334 -22.72 -1.75 19.37
CA ASN A 334 -24.09 -1.25 19.37
C ASN A 334 -25.04 -2.32 19.94
N SER A 335 -25.66 -2.02 21.08
CA SER A 335 -26.63 -2.89 21.76
C SER A 335 -28.09 -2.57 21.42
N ALA A 336 -28.34 -1.72 20.41
CA ALA A 336 -29.67 -1.37 19.97
C ALA A 336 -30.40 -2.56 19.32
N PHE A 337 -31.73 -2.47 19.30
CA PHE A 337 -32.61 -3.45 18.68
C PHE A 337 -33.11 -2.94 17.32
N ASP A 338 -33.53 -3.89 16.49
CA ASP A 338 -34.24 -3.68 15.24
C ASP A 338 -35.58 -4.40 15.37
N LEU A 339 -36.60 -3.66 15.83
CA LEU A 339 -37.93 -4.19 16.13
C LEU A 339 -38.79 -4.30 14.87
N ASN A 340 -38.50 -3.52 13.83
CA ASN A 340 -39.24 -3.53 12.57
C ASN A 340 -38.65 -4.52 11.54
N GLY A 341 -37.46 -5.05 11.78
CA GLY A 341 -36.78 -6.07 10.96
C GLY A 341 -36.22 -5.53 9.64
N ASP A 342 -35.95 -4.23 9.54
CA ASP A 342 -35.45 -3.62 8.30
C ASP A 342 -33.92 -3.66 8.14
N GLY A 343 -33.22 -4.22 9.13
CA GLY A 343 -31.76 -4.34 9.16
C GLY A 343 -31.04 -3.09 9.68
N ILE A 344 -31.78 -2.10 10.18
CA ILE A 344 -31.27 -0.85 10.76
C ILE A 344 -31.70 -0.78 12.23
N ALA A 345 -30.81 -0.33 13.10
CA ALA A 345 -31.14 -0.13 14.51
C ALA A 345 -32.19 0.98 14.68
N ASP A 346 -33.18 0.77 15.54
CA ASP A 346 -34.22 1.75 15.86
C ASP A 346 -33.70 2.96 16.65
N THR A 347 -32.49 2.87 17.19
CA THR A 347 -31.84 3.93 17.97
C THR A 347 -30.52 4.35 17.32
N ALA A 348 -30.31 5.67 17.27
CA ALA A 348 -29.07 6.25 16.77
C ALA A 348 -27.86 5.86 17.65
N TYR A 349 -26.73 5.58 17.00
CA TYR A 349 -25.45 5.30 17.66
C TYR A 349 -24.60 6.58 17.76
N LYS A 350 -23.88 6.76 18.86
CA LYS A 350 -23.03 7.93 19.11
C LYS A 350 -21.63 7.49 19.56
N PRO A 351 -20.63 7.47 18.67
CA PRO A 351 -19.29 6.93 18.98
C PRO A 351 -18.41 7.82 19.88
N ASN A 352 -18.80 9.07 20.19
CA ASN A 352 -17.93 10.02 20.89
C ASN A 352 -18.68 11.03 21.78
N GLY A 353 -19.39 10.56 22.81
CA GLY A 353 -20.03 11.42 23.81
C GLY A 353 -19.03 12.09 24.79
N ILE A 354 -19.51 12.98 25.69
CA ILE A 354 -18.66 13.55 26.77
C ILE A 354 -18.03 12.46 27.63
N THR A 355 -18.72 11.33 27.84
CA THR A 355 -18.16 10.21 28.58
C THR A 355 -16.90 9.68 27.91
N ASP A 356 -16.87 9.62 26.58
CA ASP A 356 -15.70 9.19 25.83
C ASP A 356 -14.58 10.24 25.88
N GLN A 357 -14.92 11.53 25.83
CA GLN A 357 -13.94 12.62 26.01
C GLN A 357 -13.31 12.61 27.42
N ILE A 358 -14.09 12.30 28.45
CA ILE A 358 -13.58 12.12 29.83
C ILE A 358 -12.65 10.91 29.87
N LEU A 359 -13.03 9.79 29.26
CA LEU A 359 -12.20 8.58 29.21
C LEU A 359 -10.88 8.82 28.44
N TRP A 360 -10.89 9.67 27.42
CA TRP A 360 -9.66 10.06 26.71
C TRP A 360 -8.72 10.91 27.58
N ARG A 361 -9.26 11.78 28.43
CA ARG A 361 -8.46 12.66 29.32
C ARG A 361 -8.03 11.95 30.60
N ALA A 362 -8.84 11.02 31.09
CA ALA A 362 -8.60 10.28 32.32
C ALA A 362 -8.89 8.78 32.12
N PRO A 363 -7.94 8.01 31.57
CA PRO A 363 -8.13 6.58 31.29
C PRO A 363 -8.52 5.74 32.52
N ALA A 364 -8.10 6.14 33.72
CA ALA A 364 -8.47 5.49 34.99
C ALA A 364 -9.98 5.53 35.27
N ALA A 365 -10.73 6.46 34.66
CA ALA A 365 -12.18 6.54 34.80
C ALA A 365 -12.94 5.40 34.09
N ARG A 366 -12.26 4.54 33.32
CA ARG A 366 -12.88 3.32 32.72
C ARG A 366 -13.56 2.43 33.77
N LEU A 367 -13.04 2.38 35.00
CA LEU A 367 -13.64 1.62 36.10
C LEU A 367 -15.03 2.13 36.51
N LEU A 368 -15.37 3.37 36.18
CA LEU A 368 -16.61 4.04 36.57
C LEU A 368 -17.64 4.05 35.43
N ILE A 369 -17.36 3.44 34.29
CA ILE A 369 -18.19 3.57 33.07
C ILE A 369 -19.62 3.03 33.24
N ASN A 370 -19.81 2.05 34.14
CA ASN A 370 -21.10 1.47 34.51
C ASN A 370 -21.65 2.05 35.83
N SER A 371 -21.04 3.11 36.35
CA SER A 371 -21.54 3.75 37.57
C SER A 371 -22.84 4.53 37.29
N PRO A 372 -23.74 4.66 38.29
CA PRO A 372 -24.95 5.47 38.16
C PRO A 372 -24.69 6.91 37.73
N ALA A 373 -23.55 7.50 38.16
CA ALA A 373 -23.16 8.85 37.78
C ALA A 373 -22.92 8.98 36.27
N VAL A 374 -22.26 7.99 35.64
CA VAL A 374 -22.05 7.97 34.19
C VAL A 374 -23.37 7.76 33.44
N SER A 375 -24.28 6.94 33.97
CA SER A 375 -25.62 6.77 33.39
C SER A 375 -26.46 8.05 33.42
N VAL A 376 -26.40 8.84 34.50
CA VAL A 376 -27.07 10.15 34.59
C VAL A 376 -26.48 11.12 33.58
N VAL A 377 -25.16 11.14 33.40
CA VAL A 377 -24.50 11.96 32.37
C VAL A 377 -24.96 11.53 30.97
N LYS A 378 -24.99 10.22 30.66
CA LYS A 378 -25.49 9.71 29.38
C LYS A 378 -26.95 10.08 29.11
N TRP A 379 -27.81 9.96 30.12
CA TRP A 379 -29.22 10.37 30.01
C TRP A 379 -29.35 11.88 29.78
N ALA A 380 -28.63 12.71 30.54
CA ALA A 380 -28.65 14.16 30.36
C ALA A 380 -28.18 14.56 28.95
N GLN A 381 -27.18 13.87 28.40
CA GLN A 381 -26.72 14.08 27.02
C GLN A 381 -27.78 13.73 25.96
N GLN A 382 -28.60 12.72 26.22
CA GLN A 382 -29.70 12.38 25.31
C GLN A 382 -30.80 13.45 25.34
N GLN A 383 -31.07 14.05 26.51
CA GLN A 383 -32.13 15.07 26.67
C GLN A 383 -31.71 16.47 26.24
N PHE A 384 -30.43 16.84 26.34
CA PHE A 384 -29.92 18.18 26.02
C PHE A 384 -28.76 18.18 25.00
N PRO A 385 -29.01 17.88 23.71
CA PRO A 385 -27.95 17.82 22.70
C PRO A 385 -27.28 19.18 22.40
N ALA A 386 -27.99 20.30 22.60
CA ALA A 386 -27.59 21.64 22.15
C ALA A 386 -26.41 22.28 22.95
N ILE A 387 -26.03 21.71 24.09
CA ILE A 387 -24.98 22.25 24.99
C ILE A 387 -23.62 21.54 24.82
N MET A 388 -23.48 20.70 23.80
CA MET A 388 -22.36 19.79 23.62
C MET A 388 -21.33 20.35 22.61
N PRO A 389 -20.01 20.25 22.84
CA PRO A 389 -19.03 20.42 21.76
C PRO A 389 -19.29 19.34 20.70
N GLY A 390 -19.13 19.66 19.42
CA GLY A 390 -19.51 18.82 18.28
C GLY A 390 -19.19 17.32 18.40
N GLY A 391 -19.92 16.50 17.65
CA GLY A 391 -19.78 15.06 17.70
C GLY A 391 -20.35 14.34 16.49
N ILE A 392 -20.08 13.04 16.42
CA ILE A 392 -20.61 12.18 15.36
C ILE A 392 -21.84 11.47 15.91
N THR A 393 -22.86 11.38 15.08
CA THR A 393 -24.01 10.50 15.29
C THR A 393 -24.17 9.65 14.03
N ASP A 394 -24.62 8.42 14.22
CA ASP A 394 -25.08 7.56 13.15
C ASP A 394 -26.56 7.29 13.42
N SER A 395 -27.44 7.98 12.70
CA SER A 395 -28.89 7.87 12.91
C SER A 395 -29.51 6.62 12.28
N LYS A 396 -28.75 5.86 11.47
CA LYS A 396 -29.19 4.63 10.80
C LYS A 396 -28.14 3.51 10.93
N PRO A 397 -27.76 3.08 12.15
CA PRO A 397 -26.76 2.05 12.33
C PRO A 397 -27.21 0.73 11.69
N LEU A 398 -26.32 0.06 10.97
CA LEU A 398 -26.61 -1.25 10.38
C LEU A 398 -26.59 -2.33 11.47
N MET A 399 -27.55 -3.26 11.42
CA MET A 399 -27.61 -4.43 12.31
C MET A 399 -26.77 -5.61 11.83
N VAL A 400 -26.51 -5.65 10.52
CA VAL A 400 -25.72 -6.71 9.89
C VAL A 400 -24.43 -6.11 9.36
N GLN A 401 -23.33 -6.77 9.70
CA GLN A 401 -22.02 -6.40 9.20
C GLN A 401 -21.96 -6.56 7.67
N PRO A 402 -21.54 -5.53 6.92
CA PRO A 402 -21.23 -5.67 5.51
C PRO A 402 -20.15 -6.74 5.26
N GLU A 403 -20.46 -7.68 4.38
CA GLU A 403 -19.52 -8.71 3.91
C GLU A 403 -18.93 -8.28 2.57
N THR A 404 -17.60 -8.24 2.49
CA THR A 404 -16.86 -7.87 1.27
C THR A 404 -15.89 -8.96 0.86
N GLU A 405 -15.51 -8.96 -0.42
CA GLU A 405 -14.49 -9.87 -0.92
C GLU A 405 -13.15 -9.70 -0.20
N THR A 406 -12.75 -8.45 0.08
CA THR A 406 -11.54 -8.13 0.84
C THR A 406 -11.56 -8.73 2.24
N LEU A 407 -12.71 -8.68 2.94
CA LEU A 407 -12.86 -9.28 4.26
C LEU A 407 -12.74 -10.81 4.20
N ARG A 408 -13.35 -11.46 3.20
CA ARG A 408 -13.17 -12.90 2.96
C ARG A 408 -11.69 -13.24 2.76
N LYS A 409 -10.98 -12.48 1.93
CA LYS A 409 -9.54 -12.64 1.68
C LYS A 409 -8.70 -12.45 2.95
N LEU A 410 -9.02 -11.44 3.78
CA LEU A 410 -8.37 -11.25 5.08
C LEU A 410 -8.53 -12.47 5.99
N ARG A 411 -9.74 -13.05 6.07
CA ARG A 411 -10.00 -14.26 6.86
C ARG A 411 -9.20 -15.46 6.37
N GLU A 412 -9.04 -15.61 5.06
CA GLU A 412 -8.22 -16.66 4.45
C GLU A 412 -6.73 -16.49 4.77
N LEU A 413 -6.19 -15.27 4.63
CA LEU A 413 -4.79 -14.96 4.98
C LEU A 413 -4.47 -15.34 6.43
N LYS A 414 -5.40 -15.10 7.36
CA LYS A 414 -5.24 -15.44 8.79
C LYS A 414 -5.24 -16.95 9.04
N LYS A 415 -6.02 -17.73 8.30
CA LYS A 415 -6.02 -19.19 8.42
C LYS A 415 -4.68 -19.78 8.01
N ILE A 416 -4.06 -19.25 6.96
CA ILE A 416 -2.74 -19.69 6.49
C ILE A 416 -1.65 -19.33 7.52
N ALA A 417 -1.77 -18.16 8.17
CA ALA A 417 -0.78 -17.68 9.13
C ALA A 417 -0.85 -18.36 10.51
N THR A 418 -1.92 -19.09 10.80
CA THR A 418 -2.09 -19.83 12.06
C THR A 418 -1.84 -21.32 11.79
N PRO A 419 -0.74 -21.94 12.26
CA PRO A 419 -0.55 -23.38 12.09
C PRO A 419 -1.71 -24.12 12.76
N SER A 420 -2.29 -25.11 12.08
CA SER A 420 -3.36 -25.94 12.62
C SER A 420 -2.88 -26.70 13.86
N THR A 421 -3.06 -26.15 15.04
CA THR A 421 -2.91 -26.89 16.30
C THR A 421 -4.18 -27.68 16.56
N SER A 422 -4.35 -28.78 15.82
CA SER A 422 -5.34 -29.80 16.17
C SER A 422 -4.83 -31.19 15.79
N THR A 423 -3.83 -31.67 16.55
CA THR A 423 -3.70 -33.10 16.81
C THR A 423 -4.27 -33.33 18.21
N PRO A 424 -5.36 -34.10 18.39
CA PRO A 424 -5.82 -34.47 19.72
C PRO A 424 -4.74 -35.34 20.36
N ARG A 425 -4.29 -35.01 21.57
CA ARG A 425 -3.58 -35.99 22.40
C ARG A 425 -4.55 -37.13 22.67
N GLN A 426 -4.30 -38.29 22.07
CA GLN A 426 -4.83 -39.54 22.60
C GLN A 426 -4.33 -39.65 24.04
N PHE A 427 -5.25 -39.63 24.99
CA PHE A 427 -5.00 -40.16 26.32
C PHE A 427 -4.90 -41.67 26.16
N ASP A 428 -3.68 -42.20 26.19
CA ASP A 428 -3.46 -43.61 26.47
C ASP A 428 -3.83 -43.83 27.95
N SER A 429 -5.00 -44.41 28.17
CA SER A 429 -5.31 -45.10 29.41
C SER A 429 -4.64 -46.47 29.37
N ASN A 430 -3.55 -46.68 30.11
CA ASN A 430 -3.15 -48.01 30.58
C ASN A 430 -2.17 -47.91 31.78
N MET A 431 -2.54 -48.67 32.82
CA MET A 431 -1.89 -48.98 34.12
C MET A 431 -2.06 -47.99 35.26
#